data_AF-A0A3G7U2M3-F1
#
_entry.id   AF-A0A3G7U2M3-F1
#
_cell.length_a   1.000
_cell.length_b   1.000
_cell.length_c   1.000
_cell.angle_alpha   90.00
_cell.angle_beta   90.00
_cell.angle_gamma   90.00
#
_symmetry.space_group_name_H-M   'P 1'
#
loop_
_entity.id
_entity.type
_entity.pdbx_description
1 polymer ?
#
loop_
_entity_poly.entity_id
_entity_poly.type
_entity_poly.pdbx_seq_one_letter_code
_entity_poly.pdbx_strand_id
1 'polypeptide(L)' 'MFAMKITLIVMGALLYLVGTLGWFFWAGPGLVGIGTTDALLYAFAGTCAWLLISFGLAIQIIKTARPTAGGGSNP' A
#
# COMPACT_ATOMS: atom_id res chain seq x y z
N MET A 1 -1.01 -7.00 -24.31
CA MET A 1 -0.24 -6.64 -23.09
C MET A 1 -1.15 -6.51 -21.85
N PHE A 2 -2.06 -7.47 -21.63
CA PHE A 2 -2.99 -7.44 -20.50
C PHE A 2 -2.42 -8.18 -19.27
N ALA A 3 -1.82 -9.35 -19.50
CA ALA A 3 -1.22 -10.19 -18.45
C ALA A 3 -0.12 -9.45 -17.66
N MET A 4 0.81 -8.77 -18.35
CA MET A 4 1.93 -8.06 -17.69
C MET A 4 1.44 -6.95 -16.73
N LYS A 5 0.37 -6.24 -17.11
CA LYS A 5 -0.26 -5.19 -16.29
C LYS A 5 -0.95 -5.77 -15.05
N ILE A 6 -1.63 -6.91 -15.18
CA ILE A 6 -2.25 -7.62 -14.05
C ILE A 6 -1.18 -8.18 -13.12
N THR A 7 -0.10 -8.79 -13.64
CA THR A 7 0.99 -9.32 -12.82
C THR A 7 1.64 -8.26 -11.94
N LEU A 8 1.85 -7.05 -12.46
CA LEU A 8 2.41 -5.93 -11.68
C LEU A 8 1.48 -5.47 -10.54
N ILE A 9 0.16 -5.42 -10.79
CA ILE A 9 -0.82 -5.06 -9.76
C ILE A 9 -0.89 -6.15 -8.69
N VAL A 10 -0.92 -7.42 -9.09
CA VAL A 10 -0.92 -8.56 -8.16
C VAL A 10 0.35 -8.59 -7.34
N MET A 11 1.51 -8.33 -7.95
CA MET A 11 2.79 -8.26 -7.25
C MET A 11 2.83 -7.10 -6.25
N GLY A 12 2.33 -5.93 -6.63
CA GLY A 12 2.18 -4.79 -5.71
C GLY A 12 1.22 -5.07 -4.55
N ALA A 13 0.10 -5.75 -4.82
CA ALA A 13 -0.85 -6.17 -3.79
C ALA A 13 -0.27 -7.23 -2.84
N LEU A 14 0.52 -8.18 -3.35
CA LEU A 14 1.23 -9.19 -2.56
C LEU A 14 2.28 -8.54 -1.65
N LEU A 15 3.08 -7.61 -2.19
CA LEU A 15 4.06 -6.86 -1.40
C LEU A 15 3.38 -6.04 -0.30
N TYR A 16 2.25 -5.41 -0.62
CA TYR A 16 1.44 -4.68 0.37
C TYR A 16 0.88 -5.62 1.44
N LEU A 17 0.39 -6.81 1.08
CA LEU A 17 -0.10 -7.80 2.03
C LEU A 17 0.99 -8.31 2.97
N VAL A 18 2.17 -8.64 2.46
CA VAL A 18 3.30 -9.11 3.28
C VAL A 18 3.80 -8.00 4.20
N GLY A 19 3.90 -6.76 3.71
CA GLY A 19 4.22 -5.59 4.53
C GLY A 19 3.19 -5.35 5.63
N THR A 20 1.90 -5.51 5.31
CA THR A 20 0.80 -5.39 6.28
C THR A 20 0.87 -6.49 7.34
N LEU A 21 1.07 -7.75 6.94
CA LEU A 21 1.22 -8.86 7.89
C LEU A 21 2.43 -8.67 8.80
N GLY A 22 3.60 -8.31 8.25
CA GLY A 22 4.80 -8.06 9.04
C GLY A 22 4.64 -6.90 10.03
N TRP A 23 3.92 -5.84 9.61
CA TRP A 23 3.63 -4.70 10.47
C TRP A 23 2.64 -5.06 11.59
N PHE A 24 1.54 -5.76 11.28
CA PHE A 24 0.48 -6.07 12.24
C PHE A 24 0.78 -7.26 13.16
N PHE A 25 1.49 -8.29 12.68
CA PHE A 25 1.80 -9.47 13.49
C PHE A 25 3.10 -9.35 14.29
N TRP A 26 4.02 -8.47 13.89
CA TRP A 26 5.34 -8.41 14.50
C TRP A 26 5.72 -7.03 15.01
N ALA A 27 5.87 -6.04 14.12
CA ALA A 27 6.40 -4.74 14.50
C ALA A 27 5.44 -3.95 15.42
N GLY A 28 4.14 -3.90 15.07
CA GLY A 28 3.12 -3.19 15.84
C GLY A 28 2.96 -3.72 17.26
N PRO A 29 2.65 -5.02 17.46
CA PRO A 29 2.51 -5.60 18.80
C PRO A 29 3.81 -5.53 19.61
N GLY A 30 4.96 -5.71 18.97
CA GLY A 30 6.27 -5.61 19.62
C GLY A 30 6.54 -4.21 20.16
N LEU A 31 6.28 -3.17 19.35
CA LEU A 31 6.47 -1.77 19.75
C LEU A 31 5.44 -1.34 20.82
N VAL A 32 4.19 -1.78 20.70
CA VAL A 32 3.15 -1.51 21.69
C VAL A 32 3.44 -2.22 23.03
N GLY A 33 3.97 -3.45 22.98
CA GLY A 33 4.33 -4.23 24.17
C GLY A 33 5.53 -3.69 24.94
N ILE A 34 6.46 -2.98 24.28
CA ILE A 34 7.58 -2.29 24.94
C ILE A 34 7.08 -1.14 25.83
N GLY A 35 6.00 -0.47 25.44
CA GLY A 35 5.29 0.51 26.29
C GLY A 35 6.05 1.81 26.57
N THR A 36 7.19 2.07 25.93
CA THR A 36 7.95 3.32 26.07
C THR A 36 7.49 4.37 25.06
N THR A 37 7.67 5.65 25.39
CA THR A 37 7.28 6.79 24.54
C THR A 37 7.88 6.71 23.13
N ASP A 38 9.14 6.28 23.04
CA ASP A 38 9.89 6.14 21.79
C ASP A 38 9.28 5.02 20.94
N ALA A 39 8.97 3.88 21.55
CA ALA A 39 8.34 2.75 20.85
C ALA A 39 6.94 3.11 20.34
N LEU A 40 6.16 3.89 21.11
CA LEU A 40 4.86 4.40 20.66
C LEU A 40 4.99 5.35 19.47
N LEU A 41 5.99 6.23 19.45
CA LEU A 41 6.26 7.13 18.32
C LEU A 41 6.64 6.35 17.06
N TYR A 42 7.46 5.29 17.18
CA TYR A 42 7.78 4.40 16.06
C TYR A 42 6.55 3.62 15.56
N ALA A 43 5.72 3.12 16.47
CA ALA A 43 4.48 2.44 16.12
C ALA A 43 3.51 3.39 15.39
N PHE A 44 3.40 4.63 15.86
CA PHE A 44 2.58 5.67 15.23
C PHE A 44 3.13 6.05 13.84
N ALA A 45 4.42 6.38 13.74
CA ALA A 45 5.04 6.76 12.48
C ALA A 45 4.92 5.67 11.42
N GLY A 46 5.11 4.41 11.79
CA GLY A 46 4.96 3.33 10.83
C GLY A 46 3.50 2.95 10.53
N THR A 47 2.55 3.20 11.44
CA THR A 47 1.11 3.15 11.11
C THR A 47 0.74 4.25 10.11
N CYS A 48 1.27 5.46 10.26
CA CYS A 48 1.12 6.54 9.29
C CYS A 48 1.75 6.18 7.94
N ALA A 49 2.96 5.62 7.93
CA ALA A 49 3.61 5.16 6.70
C ALA A 49 2.80 4.07 6.01
N TRP A 50 2.25 3.11 6.78
CA TRP A 50 1.36 2.08 6.25
C TRP A 50 0.13 2.69 5.58
N LEU A 51 -0.58 3.62 6.24
CA LEU A 51 -1.74 4.31 5.68
C LEU A 51 -1.41 5.06 4.38
N LEU A 52 -0.24 5.72 4.30
CA LEU A 52 0.21 6.41 3.08
C LEU A 52 0.46 5.43 1.93
N ILE A 53 1.05 4.27 2.22
CA ILE A 53 1.27 3.21 1.23
C ILE A 53 -0.09 2.65 0.76
N SER A 54 -1.03 2.39 1.67
CA SER A 54 -2.40 1.95 1.35
C SER A 54 -3.10 2.94 0.42
N PHE A 55 -2.98 4.24 0.73
CA PHE A 55 -3.58 5.30 -0.06
C PHE A 55 -2.96 5.39 -1.46
N GLY A 56 -1.63 5.29 -1.56
CA GLY A 56 -0.92 5.20 -2.83
C GLY A 56 -1.38 4.01 -3.67
N LEU A 57 -1.55 2.83 -3.05
CA LEU A 57 -2.07 1.62 -3.71
C LEU A 57 -3.50 1.84 -4.23
N ALA A 58 -4.39 2.41 -3.41
CA ALA A 58 -5.77 2.72 -3.81
C ALA A 58 -5.81 3.67 -5.02
N ILE A 59 -4.98 4.72 -5.04
CA ILE A 59 -4.89 5.64 -6.17
C ILE A 59 -4.39 4.91 -7.43
N GLN A 60 -3.39 4.04 -7.31
CA GLN A 60 -2.88 3.27 -8.44
C GLN A 60 -3.95 2.35 -9.03
N ILE A 61 -4.76 1.71 -8.18
CA ILE A 61 -5.90 0.89 -8.60
C ILE A 61 -6.95 1.75 -9.29
N ILE A 62 -7.34 2.90 -8.71
CA ILE A 62 -8.30 3.83 -9.30
C ILE A 62 -7.81 4.36 -10.66
N LYS A 63 -6.54 4.75 -10.78
CA LYS A 63 -5.94 5.17 -12.06
C LYS A 63 -5.92 4.05 -13.08
N THR A 64 -5.65 2.82 -12.66
CA THR A 64 -5.63 1.65 -13.55
C THR A 64 -7.04 1.27 -14.01
N ALA A 65 -8.03 1.40 -13.13
CA ALA A 65 -9.44 1.11 -13.39
C ALA A 65 -10.15 2.22 -14.16
N ARG A 66 -9.69 3.48 -14.05
CA ARG A 66 -10.19 4.57 -14.88
C ARG A 66 -9.79 4.28 -16.32
N PRO A 67 -10.74 4.07 -17.25
CA PRO A 67 -10.40 3.87 -18.65
C PRO A 67 -9.69 5.13 -19.12
N THR A 68 -8.62 4.97 -19.89
CA THR A 68 -7.99 6.06 -20.62
C THR A 68 -9.09 6.79 -21.40
N ALA A 69 -9.48 7.99 -20.95
CA ALA A 69 -10.25 8.94 -21.74
C ALA A 69 -9.31 9.51 -22.83
N GLY A 70 -8.87 8.62 -23.71
CA GLY A 70 -8.11 8.89 -24.93
C GLY A 70 -8.93 8.44 -26.14
N GLY A 71 -10.24 8.71 -26.10
CA GLY A 71 -11.09 8.75 -27.28
C GLY A 71 -11.16 10.20 -27.75
N GLY A 72 -10.07 10.67 -28.33
CA GLY A 72 -9.98 11.96 -28.99
C GLY A 72 -9.48 11.73 -30.41
N SER A 73 -10.32 11.11 -31.23
CA SER A 73 -10.19 11.16 -32.67
C SER A 73 -10.24 12.63 -33.10
N ASN A 74 -9.20 13.14 -33.76
CA ASN A 74 -9.34 14.14 -34.82
C ASN A 74 -8.00 14.40 -35.53
N PRO A 75 -8.02 14.90 -36.78
CA PRO A 75 -9.16 15.18 -37.67
C PRO A 75 -9.31 14.19 -38.83
#